data_AF-A0AAW0QKV6-F1
#
_entry.id   AF-A0AAW0QKV6-F1
#
_cell.length_a   1.000
_cell.length_b   1.000
_cell.length_c   1.000
_cell.angle_alpha   90.00
_cell.angle_beta   90.00
_cell.angle_gamma   90.00
#
_symmetry.space_group_name_H-M   'P 1'
#
loop_
_entity.id
_entity.type
_entity.pdbx_description
1 polymer ?
#
loop_
_entity_poly.entity_id
_entity_poly.type
_entity_poly.pdbx_seq_one_letter_code
_entity_poly.pdbx_strand_id
1 'polypeptide(L)'
;MGYDDSCRDFAGLVTDIPEVQNLALDHVNPAIRRPWETYNKYVLMQSFTHVTEVYLVLASQLDTTLEPGKHGFLKLTEPIGDPTSISQLLADLKDSFTYEAGASFSEGNVDEGLAKAPPLVLRSKISSDYLRLL
;
A
#
# COMPACT_ATOMS: atom_id res chain seq x y z
N MET A 1 -13.03 -8.32 -21.13
CA MET A 1 -12.76 -8.64 -19.71
C MET A 1 -12.63 -7.30 -19.02
N GLY A 2 -13.77 -6.79 -18.57
CA GLY A 2 -13.96 -5.39 -18.22
C GLY A 2 -13.33 -5.06 -16.88
N TYR A 3 -12.34 -4.18 -16.92
CA TYR A 3 -12.27 -3.15 -15.90
C TYR A 3 -13.49 -2.27 -16.09
N ASP A 4 -14.12 -1.83 -15.00
CA ASP A 4 -14.94 -0.63 -15.08
C ASP A 4 -14.00 0.50 -15.52
N ASP A 5 -14.34 1.22 -16.59
CA ASP A 5 -13.48 2.24 -17.20
C ASP A 5 -12.99 3.30 -16.18
N SER A 6 -13.74 3.48 -15.09
CA SER A 6 -13.44 4.39 -13.98
C SER A 6 -12.15 4.06 -13.21
N CYS A 7 -11.76 2.78 -13.05
CA CYS A 7 -10.54 2.41 -12.35
C CYS A 7 -9.27 2.72 -13.16
N ARG A 8 -9.40 2.76 -14.50
CA ARG A 8 -8.30 3.07 -15.41
C ARG A 8 -8.00 4.58 -15.43
N ASP A 9 -9.05 5.39 -15.30
CA ASP A 9 -8.94 6.85 -15.24
C ASP A 9 -8.29 7.34 -13.94
N PHE A 10 -8.49 6.67 -12.80
CA PHE A 10 -7.91 7.15 -11.53
C PHE A 10 -6.38 7.24 -11.56
N ALA A 11 -5.70 6.27 -12.19
CA ALA A 11 -4.25 6.35 -12.35
C ALA A 11 -3.86 7.59 -13.18
N GLY A 12 -4.55 7.85 -14.30
CA GLY A 12 -4.31 9.04 -15.13
C GLY A 12 -4.67 10.37 -14.45
N LEU A 13 -5.54 10.35 -13.44
CA LEU A 13 -5.95 11.54 -12.68
C LEU A 13 -5.03 11.86 -11.49
N VAL A 14 -4.25 10.89 -11.00
CA VAL A 14 -3.44 11.04 -9.78
C VAL A 14 -1.94 10.80 -10.04
N THR A 15 -1.51 10.61 -11.30
CA THR A 15 -0.09 10.48 -11.63
C THR A 15 0.72 11.75 -11.36
N ASP A 16 1.97 11.57 -10.95
CA ASP A 16 3.03 12.60 -10.93
C ASP A 16 2.68 13.89 -10.17
N ILE A 17 1.97 13.77 -9.06
CA ILE A 17 1.80 14.86 -8.11
C ILE A 17 3.10 14.98 -7.29
N PRO A 18 3.95 16.00 -7.54
CA PRO A 18 5.28 16.08 -6.93
C PRO A 18 5.24 16.26 -5.40
N GLU A 19 4.11 16.70 -4.86
CA GLU A 19 3.91 16.85 -3.43
C GLU A 19 3.66 15.50 -2.71
N VAL A 20 3.37 14.42 -3.44
CA VAL A 20 3.08 13.11 -2.83
C VAL A 20 4.39 12.40 -2.48
N GLN A 21 4.77 12.47 -1.21
CA GLN A 21 5.97 11.79 -0.68
C GLN A 21 5.67 10.38 -0.13
N ASN A 22 4.45 10.14 0.35
CA ASN A 22 4.08 8.87 0.97
C ASN A 22 2.77 8.35 0.38
N LEU A 23 2.74 7.07 0.01
CA LEU A 23 1.56 6.41 -0.53
C LEU A 23 1.05 5.36 0.45
N ALA A 24 -0.19 5.46 0.89
CA ALA A 24 -0.83 4.43 1.71
C ALA A 24 -1.69 3.51 0.83
N LEU A 25 -1.43 2.20 0.91
CA LEU A 25 -2.14 1.15 0.17
C LEU A 25 -2.68 0.12 1.15
N ASP A 26 -3.97 -0.21 1.06
CA ASP A 26 -4.53 -1.26 1.90
C ASP A 26 -3.92 -2.62 1.56
N HIS A 27 -3.47 -3.33 2.60
CA HIS A 27 -3.09 -4.72 2.49
C HIS A 27 -4.37 -5.58 2.38
N VAL A 28 -4.42 -6.39 1.33
CA VAL A 28 -5.52 -7.35 1.11
C VAL A 28 -4.96 -8.74 1.25
N ASN A 29 -5.62 -9.55 2.08
CA ASN A 29 -5.22 -10.93 2.33
C ASN A 29 -5.13 -11.70 1.00
N PRO A 30 -3.97 -12.33 0.68
CA PRO A 30 -3.78 -13.09 -0.56
C PRO A 30 -4.85 -14.14 -0.85
N ALA A 31 -5.48 -14.72 0.19
CA ALA A 31 -6.55 -15.71 0.04
C ALA A 31 -7.84 -15.16 -0.60
N ILE A 32 -8.09 -13.84 -0.48
CA ILE A 32 -9.28 -13.17 -1.04
C ILE A 32 -8.92 -12.14 -2.13
N ARG A 33 -7.64 -11.84 -2.27
CA ARG A 33 -7.11 -10.86 -3.22
C ARG A 33 -7.41 -11.28 -4.66
N ARG A 34 -7.82 -10.32 -5.50
CA ARG A 34 -8.05 -10.57 -6.93
C ARG A 34 -6.72 -10.67 -7.68
N PRO A 35 -6.63 -11.48 -8.76
CA PRO A 35 -5.38 -11.69 -9.49
C PRO A 35 -4.72 -10.41 -10.04
N TRP A 36 -5.51 -9.39 -10.39
CA TRP A 36 -5.02 -8.12 -10.94
C TRP A 36 -4.61 -7.09 -9.87
N GLU A 37 -4.89 -7.34 -8.59
CA GLU A 37 -4.76 -6.31 -7.56
C GLU A 37 -3.31 -5.98 -7.24
N THR A 38 -2.43 -6.99 -7.20
CA THR A 38 -0.98 -6.82 -6.99
C THR A 38 -0.37 -5.96 -8.09
N TYR A 39 -0.71 -6.28 -9.35
CA TYR A 39 -0.22 -5.52 -10.51
C TYR A 39 -0.74 -4.07 -10.47
N ASN A 40 -2.01 -3.86 -10.15
CA ASN A 40 -2.57 -2.50 -10.05
C ASN A 40 -1.87 -1.67 -8.97
N LYS A 41 -1.63 -2.25 -7.78
CA LYS A 41 -0.87 -1.59 -6.72
C LYS A 41 0.55 -1.27 -7.16
N TYR A 42 1.18 -2.17 -7.90
CA TYR A 42 2.52 -1.95 -8.44
C TYR A 42 2.58 -0.81 -9.45
N VAL A 43 1.68 -0.79 -10.43
CA VAL A 43 1.59 0.30 -11.42
C VAL A 43 1.28 1.63 -10.73
N LEU A 44 0.42 1.63 -9.71
CA LEU A 44 0.13 2.82 -8.92
C LEU A 44 1.39 3.33 -8.21
N MET A 45 2.17 2.46 -7.56
CA MET A 45 3.45 2.85 -6.95
C MET A 45 4.41 3.46 -7.98
N GLN A 46 4.51 2.89 -9.18
CA GLN A 46 5.36 3.39 -10.26
C GLN A 46 4.89 4.73 -10.86
N SER A 47 3.61 5.08 -10.66
CA SER A 47 3.03 6.32 -11.18
C SER A 47 3.41 7.56 -10.37
N PHE A 48 4.04 7.39 -9.20
CA PHE A 48 4.54 8.49 -8.37
C PHE A 48 6.07 8.44 -8.26
N THR A 49 6.72 9.30 -9.03
CA THR A 49 8.19 9.38 -9.12
C THR A 49 8.85 9.95 -7.86
N HIS A 50 8.09 10.69 -7.05
CA HIS A 50 8.56 11.38 -5.85
C HIS A 50 8.22 10.67 -4.53
N VAL A 51 7.57 9.50 -4.59
CA VAL A 51 7.25 8.73 -3.38
C VAL A 51 8.51 8.13 -2.76
N THR A 52 8.77 8.50 -1.52
CA THR A 52 9.89 7.99 -0.73
C THR A 52 9.54 6.70 -0.01
N GLU A 53 8.28 6.54 0.41
CA GLU A 53 7.82 5.37 1.16
C GLU A 53 6.39 4.97 0.79
N VAL A 54 6.13 3.67 0.77
CA VAL A 54 4.79 3.11 0.60
C VAL A 54 4.37 2.41 1.88
N TYR A 55 3.26 2.86 2.47
CA TYR A 55 2.65 2.27 3.65
C TYR A 55 1.63 1.21 3.25
N LEU A 56 1.94 -0.05 3.52
CA LEU A 56 0.98 -1.14 3.41
C LEU A 56 0.15 -1.20 4.69
N VAL A 57 -1.10 -0.75 4.61
CA VAL A 57 -1.99 -0.55 5.73
C VAL A 57 -2.72 -1.86 6.04
N LEU A 58 -2.43 -2.44 7.20
CA LEU A 58 -3.12 -3.60 7.74
C LEU A 58 -4.50 -3.18 8.26
N ALA A 59 -5.53 -3.94 7.89
CA ALA A 59 -6.86 -3.80 8.46
C ALA A 59 -6.79 -4.02 9.97
N SER A 60 -7.30 -3.06 10.74
CA SER A 60 -7.42 -3.21 12.18
C SER A 60 -8.69 -3.98 12.51
N GLN A 61 -8.59 -4.99 13.39
CA GLN A 61 -9.77 -5.71 13.87
C GLN A 61 -10.73 -4.81 14.68
N LEU A 62 -10.33 -3.58 15.02
CA LEU A 62 -11.16 -2.60 15.71
C LEU A 62 -12.13 -1.86 14.77
N ASP A 63 -12.01 -1.99 13.45
CA ASP A 63 -12.83 -1.25 12.48
C ASP A 63 -14.29 -1.78 12.35
N THR A 64 -14.64 -2.87 13.04
CA THR A 64 -15.97 -3.49 12.97
C THR A 64 -17.11 -2.65 13.56
N THR A 65 -16.81 -1.52 14.21
CA THR A 65 -17.81 -0.62 14.85
C THR A 65 -18.03 0.70 14.11
N LEU A 66 -17.38 0.91 12.95
CA LEU A 66 -17.61 2.11 12.15
C LEU A 66 -18.89 1.94 11.33
N GLU A 67 -19.96 2.57 11.81
CA GLU A 67 -21.19 2.80 11.04
C GLU A 67 -20.83 3.40 9.65
N PRO A 68 -21.34 2.82 8.55
CA PRO A 68 -21.07 3.34 7.20
C PRO A 68 -21.56 4.80 7.10
N GLY A 69 -20.63 5.74 6.90
CA GLY A 69 -20.94 7.17 6.74
C GLY A 69 -20.31 8.11 7.77
N LYS A 70 -19.65 7.61 8.83
CA LYS A 70 -18.81 8.45 9.70
C LYS A 70 -17.37 8.48 9.19
N HIS A 71 -16.99 9.58 8.55
CA HIS A 71 -15.60 9.87 8.20
C HIS A 71 -14.83 10.30 9.47
N GLY A 72 -14.43 9.32 10.29
CA GLY A 72 -13.49 9.52 11.39
C GLY A 72 -12.08 9.81 10.84
N PHE A 73 -11.22 10.42 11.67
CA PHE A 73 -9.83 10.63 11.29
C PHE A 73 -9.05 9.33 11.35
N LEU A 74 -8.25 9.07 10.32
CA LEU A 74 -7.42 7.88 10.24
C LEU A 74 -6.00 8.24 10.65
N LYS A 75 -5.48 7.50 11.63
CA LYS A 75 -4.07 7.57 12.02
C LYS A 75 -3.38 6.27 11.65
N LEU A 76 -2.26 6.38 10.95
CA LEU A 76 -1.37 5.26 10.70
C LEU A 76 -0.37 5.15 11.85
N THR A 77 -0.26 3.96 12.43
CA THR A 77 0.68 3.65 13.51
C THR A 77 1.53 2.45 13.16
N GLU A 78 2.52 2.16 14.00
CA GLU A 78 3.25 0.89 13.95
C GLU A 78 2.27 -0.30 13.99
N PRO A 79 2.58 -1.38 13.26
CA PRO A 79 1.75 -2.55 13.22
C PRO A 79 1.63 -3.19 14.61
N ILE A 80 0.39 -3.47 15.02
CA ILE A 80 0.10 -4.08 16.32
C ILE A 80 0.12 -5.60 16.13
N GLY A 81 1.08 -6.29 16.75
CA GLY A 81 1.20 -7.74 16.65
C GLY A 81 2.57 -8.26 17.07
N ASP A 82 2.77 -9.56 16.89
CA ASP A 82 4.07 -10.19 17.11
C ASP A 82 5.09 -9.73 16.03
N PRO A 83 6.28 -9.22 16.41
CA PRO A 83 7.27 -8.72 15.47
C PRO A 83 7.71 -9.73 14.41
N THR A 84 7.80 -11.01 14.77
CA THR A 84 8.20 -12.09 13.85
C THR A 84 7.13 -12.33 12.78
N SER A 85 5.87 -12.28 13.19
CA SER A 85 4.73 -12.41 12.28
C SER A 85 4.64 -11.22 11.32
N ILE A 86 4.92 -10.01 11.81
CA ILE A 86 4.94 -8.78 11.01
C ILE A 86 6.09 -8.80 9.99
N SER A 87 7.28 -9.23 10.40
CA SER A 87 8.43 -9.31 9.48
C SER A 87 8.22 -10.39 8.41
N GLN A 88 7.66 -11.54 8.78
CA GLN A 88 7.30 -12.59 7.83
C GLN A 88 6.26 -12.09 6.82
N LEU A 89 5.22 -11.40 7.29
CA LEU A 89 4.20 -10.83 6.40
C LEU A 89 4.81 -9.84 5.39
N LEU A 90 5.74 -8.99 5.82
CA LEU A 90 6.43 -8.08 4.91
C LEU A 90 7.28 -8.83 3.88
N ALA A 91 7.95 -9.91 4.27
CA ALA A 91 8.73 -10.74 3.35
C ALA A 91 7.81 -11.43 2.32
N ASP A 92 6.73 -12.07 2.76
CA ASP A 92 5.76 -12.75 1.90
C ASP A 92 5.14 -11.78 0.88
N LEU A 93 4.90 -10.53 1.30
CA LEU A 93 4.39 -9.48 0.41
C LEU A 93 5.40 -9.06 -0.63
N LYS A 94 6.65 -8.81 -0.24
CA LYS A 94 7.73 -8.50 -1.19
C LYS A 94 7.88 -9.62 -2.21
N ASP A 95 7.84 -10.86 -1.78
CA ASP A 95 7.93 -12.04 -2.65
C ASP A 95 6.73 -12.12 -3.60
N SER A 96 5.51 -11.87 -3.11
CA SER A 96 4.31 -11.83 -3.96
C SER A 96 4.39 -10.75 -5.04
N PHE A 97 4.82 -9.53 -4.69
CA PHE A 97 5.00 -8.46 -5.68
C PHE A 97 6.12 -8.77 -6.67
N THR A 98 7.20 -9.40 -6.22
CA THR A 98 8.31 -9.82 -7.08
C THR A 98 7.85 -10.88 -8.07
N TYR A 99 7.14 -11.91 -7.60
CA TYR A 99 6.66 -13.01 -8.43
C TYR A 99 5.57 -12.57 -9.42
N GLU A 100 4.62 -11.74 -8.98
CA GLU A 100 3.44 -11.39 -9.77
C GLU A 100 3.63 -10.16 -10.67
N ALA A 101 4.40 -9.17 -10.21
CA ALA A 101 4.57 -7.89 -10.90
C ALA A 101 6.01 -7.62 -11.34
N GLY A 102 6.96 -8.51 -11.03
CA GLY A 102 8.38 -8.29 -11.32
C GLY A 102 8.99 -7.14 -10.51
N ALA A 103 8.39 -6.78 -9.38
CA ALA A 103 8.88 -5.69 -8.56
C ALA A 103 10.25 -6.02 -7.93
N SER A 104 11.16 -5.04 -7.87
CA SER A 104 12.42 -5.17 -7.14
C SER A 104 12.45 -4.20 -5.95
N PHE A 105 12.54 -4.77 -4.75
CA PHE A 105 12.63 -4.04 -3.47
C PHE A 105 14.02 -4.16 -2.83
N SER A 106 15.05 -4.56 -3.58
CA SER A 106 16.39 -4.72 -3.02
C SER A 106 17.02 -3.37 -2.63
N GLU A 107 17.73 -3.36 -1.51
CA GLU A 107 18.48 -2.18 -1.03
C GLU A 107 19.91 -2.08 -1.61
N GLY A 108 20.27 -2.96 -2.55
CA GLY A 108 21.62 -3.05 -3.14
C GLY A 108 21.66 -2.84 -4.66
N ASN A 109 22.84 -2.44 -5.16
CA ASN A 109 23.15 -1.99 -6.53
C ASN A 109 22.29 -2.62 -7.64
N VAL A 110 21.72 -1.71 -8.44
CA VAL A 110 20.77 -1.92 -9.52
C VAL A 110 21.41 -2.69 -10.68
N ASP A 111 20.73 -3.74 -11.14
CA ASP A 111 20.92 -4.29 -12.48
C ASP A 111 20.18 -3.36 -13.46
N GLU A 112 20.91 -2.81 -14.43
CA GLU A 112 20.44 -1.75 -15.34
C GLU A 112 19.21 -2.21 -16.14
N GLY A 113 18.00 -1.84 -15.71
CA GLY A 113 16.79 -2.03 -16.51
C GLY A 113 15.46 -2.12 -15.75
N LEU A 114 15.45 -2.45 -14.46
CA LEU A 114 14.21 -2.47 -13.66
C LEU A 114 14.04 -1.19 -12.84
N ALA A 115 12.88 -0.55 -12.97
CA ALA A 115 12.50 0.57 -12.11
C ALA A 115 12.41 0.09 -10.65
N LYS A 116 13.27 0.63 -9.79
CA LYS A 116 13.30 0.31 -8.37
C LYS A 116 11.98 0.73 -7.72
N ALA A 117 11.32 -0.20 -7.03
CA ALA A 117 10.11 0.14 -6.30
C ALA A 117 10.47 0.89 -5.00
N PRO A 118 9.63 1.85 -4.56
CA PRO A 118 9.81 2.49 -3.25
C PRO A 118 9.81 1.44 -2.12
N PRO A 119 10.49 1.71 -1.00
CA PRO A 119 10.47 0.82 0.15
C PRO A 119 9.04 0.65 0.69
N LEU A 120 8.70 -0.60 1.01
CA LEU A 120 7.44 -0.99 1.63
C LEU A 120 7.57 -1.01 3.15
N VAL A 121 6.67 -0.34 3.84
CA VAL A 121 6.59 -0.30 5.31
C VAL A 121 5.18 -0.70 5.75
N LEU A 122 5.07 -1.64 6.71
CA LEU A 122 3.78 -2.02 7.25
C LEU A 122 3.29 -0.97 8.25
N ARG A 123 2.00 -0.60 8.16
CA ARG A 123 1.33 0.29 9.11
C ARG A 123 0.00 -0.33 9.54
N SER A 124 -0.47 -0.03 10.75
CA SER A 124 -1.83 -0.36 11.18
C SER A 124 -2.72 0.87 11.14
N LYS A 125 -3.98 0.65 10.76
CA LYS A 125 -5.02 1.67 10.76
C LYS A 125 -5.63 1.82 12.16
N ILE A 126 -5.71 3.05 12.67
CA ILE A 126 -6.46 3.35 13.90
C ILE A 126 -7.45 4.47 13.60
N SER A 127 -8.73 4.20 13.87
CA SER A 127 -9.77 5.24 13.86
C SER A 127 -9.62 6.13 15.09
N SER A 128 -9.54 7.44 14.86
CA SER A 128 -9.53 8.46 15.89
C SER A 128 -10.67 9.45 15.63
N ASP A 129 -11.45 9.75 16.65
CA ASP A 129 -12.47 10.80 16.58
C ASP A 129 -11.86 12.22 16.68
N TYR A 130 -10.54 12.32 16.86
CA TYR A 130 -9.84 13.59 17.08
C TYR A 130 -8.62 13.74 16.16
N LEU A 131 -8.57 14.85 15.41
CA LEU A 131 -7.30 15.44 14.99
C LEU A 131 -6.66 16.06 16.24
N ARG A 132 -5.63 15.43 16.80
CA ARG A 132 -4.70 16.20 17.61
C ARG A 132 -3.90 17.07 16.64
N LEU A 133 -4.37 18.30 16.42
CA LEU A 133 -3.59 19.38 15.82
C LEU A 133 -2.36 19.59 16.69
N LEU A 134 -1.22 19.08 16.25
CA LEU A 134 0.11 19.45 16.72
C LEU A 134 1.04 19.53 15.51
#